data_AF-A0A060CEU8-F1
#
_entry.id   AF-A0A060CEU8-F1
#
_cell.length_a   1.000
_cell.length_b   1.000
_cell.length_c   1.000
_cell.angle_alpha   90.00
_cell.angle_beta   90.00
_cell.angle_gamma   90.00
#
_symmetry.space_group_name_H-M   'P 1'
#
loop_
_entity.id
_entity.type
_entity.pdbx_description
1 polymer ?
#
loop_
_entity_poly.entity_id
_entity_poly.type
_entity_poly.pdbx_seq_one_letter_code
_entity_poly.pdbx_strand_id
1 'polypeptide(L)'
;MDQPPVEPDMKHLLITPLITPLISSLILVLASSLPLRTDISAETDIAIEAGFDHPPDTARPLAWWHWMNGHVSKEGIRADLEDIKRVGLAGVQLLDVSMDFSRWSPSAMDRKHGTNMSDTPSRKRRVWA
;
A
#
# COMPACT_ATOMS: atom_id res chain seq x y z
N MET A 1 -10.76 -63.61 58.38
CA MET A 1 -9.52 -62.82 58.39
C MET A 1 -9.88 -61.41 57.94
N ASP A 2 -10.38 -60.58 58.86
CA ASP A 2 -10.65 -59.17 58.58
C ASP A 2 -9.34 -58.40 58.72
N GLN A 3 -8.91 -57.77 57.63
CA GLN A 3 -7.79 -56.83 57.68
C GLN A 3 -8.23 -55.62 58.53
N PRO A 4 -7.39 -55.12 59.46
CA PRO A 4 -7.70 -53.90 60.16
C PRO A 4 -7.84 -52.74 59.16
N PRO A 5 -8.66 -51.73 59.48
CA PRO A 5 -8.86 -50.58 58.60
C PRO A 5 -7.51 -49.94 58.28
N VAL A 6 -7.19 -49.85 56.99
CA VAL A 6 -6.01 -49.14 56.51
C VAL A 6 -6.22 -47.67 56.86
N GLU A 7 -5.56 -47.18 57.91
CA GLU A 7 -5.56 -45.76 58.21
C GLU A 7 -5.02 -45.02 56.97
N PRO A 8 -5.72 -43.97 56.49
CA PRO A 8 -5.21 -43.17 55.39
C PRO A 8 -3.89 -42.53 55.82
N ASP A 9 -2.79 -42.91 55.16
CA ASP A 9 -1.44 -42.40 55.46
C ASP A 9 -1.45 -40.86 55.43
N MET A 10 -1.44 -40.25 56.62
CA MET A 10 -1.63 -38.82 56.88
C MET A 10 -0.55 -37.92 56.24
N LYS A 11 0.51 -38.50 55.66
CA LYS A 11 1.55 -37.78 54.94
C LYS A 11 0.99 -37.07 53.69
N HIS A 12 0.02 -37.68 53.01
CA HIS A 12 -0.58 -37.10 51.81
C HIS A 12 -1.45 -35.86 52.11
N LEU A 13 -1.93 -35.71 53.34
CA LEU A 13 -2.84 -34.62 53.74
C LEU A 13 -2.07 -33.35 54.17
N LEU A 14 -0.84 -33.50 54.65
CA LEU A 14 -0.03 -32.37 55.13
C LEU A 14 0.94 -31.83 54.07
N ILE A 15 1.30 -32.63 53.07
CA ILE A 15 2.33 -32.29 52.08
C ILE A 15 1.73 -31.68 50.80
N THR A 16 0.49 -32.03 50.45
CA THR A 16 -0.20 -31.59 49.22
C THR A 16 -0.46 -30.07 49.09
N PRO A 17 -0.87 -29.30 50.12
CA PRO A 17 -1.12 -27.86 49.94
C PRO A 17 0.16 -27.02 49.83
N LEU A 18 1.32 -27.58 50.23
CA LEU A 18 2.61 -26.88 50.21
C LEU A 18 3.35 -27.05 48.87
N ILE A 19 3.24 -28.21 48.22
CA ILE A 19 3.97 -28.54 46.99
C ILE A 19 3.23 -28.09 45.72
N THR A 20 1.89 -28.13 45.72
CA THR A 20 1.08 -27.76 44.55
C THR A 20 1.27 -26.30 44.06
N PRO A 21 1.34 -25.26 44.93
CA PRO A 21 1.59 -23.90 44.45
C PRO A 21 3.03 -23.70 43.95
N LEU A 22 4.00 -24.46 44.48
CA LEU A 22 5.40 -24.41 44.03
C LEU A 22 5.56 -25.01 42.62
N ILE A 23 4.92 -26.14 42.35
CA ILE A 23 4.94 -26.76 41.02
C ILE A 23 4.20 -25.87 40.00
N SER A 24 3.05 -25.32 40.36
CA SER A 24 2.30 -24.40 39.49
C SER A 24 3.11 -23.13 39.16
N SER A 25 3.78 -22.56 40.17
CA SER A 25 4.66 -21.40 39.97
C SER A 25 5.88 -21.73 39.11
N LEU A 26 6.46 -22.93 39.28
CA LEU A 26 7.58 -23.40 38.46
C LEU A 26 7.16 -23.62 37.00
N ILE A 27 5.97 -24.16 36.75
CA ILE A 27 5.41 -24.30 35.39
C ILE A 27 5.14 -22.92 34.78
N LEU A 28 4.66 -21.96 35.56
CA LEU A 28 4.41 -20.59 35.09
C LEU A 28 5.73 -19.86 34.75
N VAL A 29 6.79 -20.09 35.52
CA VAL A 29 8.14 -19.54 35.28
C VAL A 29 8.84 -20.24 34.10
N LEU A 30 8.64 -21.54 33.90
CA LEU A 30 9.12 -22.24 32.71
C LEU A 30 8.38 -21.79 31.44
N ALA A 31 7.07 -21.52 31.54
CA ALA A 31 6.27 -21.04 30.42
C ALA A 31 6.66 -19.61 29.98
N SER A 32 7.09 -18.75 30.90
CA SER A 32 7.54 -17.38 30.58
C SER A 32 8.93 -17.33 29.95
N SER A 33 9.67 -18.44 29.96
CA SER A 33 11.02 -18.55 29.41
C SER A 33 11.06 -19.01 27.95
N LEU A 34 9.91 -19.30 27.34
CA LEU A 34 9.82 -19.68 25.92
C LEU A 34 10.12 -18.46 25.03
N PRO A 35 11.26 -18.42 24.30
CA PRO A 35 11.45 -17.37 23.33
C PRO A 35 10.45 -17.58 22.19
N LEU A 36 9.50 -16.66 22.03
CA LEU A 36 8.72 -16.56 20.81
C LEU A 36 9.69 -16.16 19.69
N ARG A 37 10.18 -17.12 18.91
CA ARG A 37 10.99 -16.85 17.73
C ARG A 37 10.10 -16.18 16.68
N THR A 38 10.18 -14.86 16.60
CA THR A 38 9.65 -14.09 15.48
C THR A 38 10.71 -14.06 14.38
N ASP A 39 10.83 -15.16 13.63
CA ASP A 39 11.56 -15.17 12.35
C ASP A 39 10.67 -14.44 11.30
N ILE A 40 10.62 -13.11 11.33
CA ILE A 40 9.76 -12.31 10.41
C ILE A 40 10.58 -11.49 9.39
N SER A 41 11.89 -11.31 9.58
CA SER A 41 12.65 -10.36 8.75
C SER A 41 13.13 -10.92 7.41
N ALA A 42 13.77 -12.11 7.39
CA ALA A 42 14.49 -12.57 6.21
C ALA A 42 13.58 -12.98 5.03
N GLU A 43 12.43 -13.60 5.30
CA GLU A 43 11.47 -13.97 4.26
C GLU A 43 10.76 -12.74 3.65
N THR A 44 10.50 -11.73 4.49
CA THR A 44 9.89 -10.47 4.06
C THR A 44 10.84 -9.65 3.19
N ASP A 45 12.12 -9.58 3.56
CA ASP A 45 13.12 -8.83 2.79
C ASP A 45 13.31 -9.41 1.37
N ILE A 46 13.43 -10.75 1.27
CA ILE A 46 13.52 -11.46 -0.03
C ILE A 46 12.25 -11.26 -0.87
N ALA A 47 11.08 -11.29 -0.23
CA ALA A 47 9.80 -11.09 -0.92
C ALA A 47 9.64 -9.65 -1.46
N ILE A 48 10.12 -8.63 -0.73
CA ILE A 48 10.09 -7.23 -1.20
C ILE A 48 11.07 -7.02 -2.34
N GLU A 49 12.31 -7.52 -2.24
CA GLU A 49 13.32 -7.42 -3.30
C GLU A 49 12.81 -8.07 -4.59
N ALA A 50 12.30 -9.30 -4.50
CA ALA A 50 11.74 -10.01 -5.65
C ALA A 50 10.52 -9.28 -6.26
N GLY A 51 9.65 -8.70 -5.42
CA GLY A 51 8.50 -7.92 -5.86
C GLY A 51 8.86 -6.54 -6.43
N PHE A 52 10.04 -6.00 -6.11
CA PHE A 52 10.54 -4.77 -6.71
C PHE A 52 11.10 -5.01 -8.11
N ASP A 53 11.86 -6.09 -8.29
CA ASP A 53 12.39 -6.49 -9.60
C ASP A 53 11.28 -6.94 -10.56
N HIS A 54 10.27 -7.64 -10.04
CA HIS A 54 9.13 -8.15 -10.82
C HIS A 54 7.81 -7.66 -10.19
N PRO A 55 7.43 -6.39 -10.41
CA PRO A 55 6.24 -5.82 -9.80
C PRO A 55 4.98 -6.56 -10.25
N PRO A 56 4.04 -6.84 -9.32
CA PRO A 56 2.79 -7.47 -9.65
C PRO A 56 1.90 -6.53 -10.49
N ASP A 57 0.90 -7.09 -11.16
CA ASP A 57 -0.02 -6.34 -12.01
C ASP A 57 -0.78 -5.22 -11.27
N THR A 58 -1.02 -5.40 -9.97
CA THR A 58 -1.66 -4.42 -9.09
C THR A 58 -0.80 -3.20 -8.82
N ALA A 59 0.52 -3.29 -9.01
CA ALA A 59 1.46 -2.18 -8.83
C ALA A 59 1.66 -1.35 -10.11
N ARG A 60 1.13 -1.80 -11.25
CA ARG A 60 1.24 -1.06 -12.50
C ARG A 60 0.41 0.23 -12.44
N PRO A 61 0.93 1.37 -12.95
CA PRO A 61 0.22 2.64 -12.88
C PRO A 61 -0.94 2.72 -13.89
N LEU A 62 -1.89 3.62 -13.59
CA LEU A 62 -2.98 4.02 -14.47
C LEU A 62 -2.71 5.42 -15.03
N ALA A 63 -3.30 5.74 -16.18
CA ALA A 63 -3.26 7.08 -16.76
C ALA A 63 -4.66 7.68 -16.93
N TRP A 64 -4.75 9.01 -16.91
CA TRP A 64 -5.97 9.72 -17.30
C TRP A 64 -5.99 9.90 -18.80
N TRP A 65 -7.07 9.44 -19.43
CA TRP A 65 -7.28 9.53 -20.86
C TRP A 65 -8.45 10.46 -21.14
N HIS A 66 -8.13 11.72 -21.44
CA HIS A 66 -9.13 12.73 -21.75
C HIS A 66 -9.48 12.68 -23.23
N TRP A 67 -10.74 12.35 -23.53
CA TRP A 67 -11.32 12.57 -24.84
C TRP A 67 -11.80 14.01 -24.91
N MET A 68 -11.11 14.83 -25.70
CA MET A 68 -11.31 16.27 -25.74
C MET A 68 -12.25 16.64 -26.89
N ASN A 69 -13.36 17.32 -26.59
CA ASN A 69 -14.25 17.95 -27.58
C ASN A 69 -14.68 17.02 -28.74
N GLY A 70 -14.86 15.72 -28.46
CA GLY A 70 -15.24 14.73 -29.47
C GLY A 70 -14.17 14.41 -30.51
N HIS A 71 -12.91 14.84 -30.32
CA HIS A 71 -11.79 14.52 -31.19
C HIS A 71 -11.30 13.08 -30.93
N VAL A 72 -12.08 12.11 -31.39
CA VAL A 72 -11.87 10.69 -31.11
C VAL A 72 -12.13 9.87 -32.38
N SER A 73 -11.26 8.91 -32.67
CA SER A 73 -11.43 7.95 -33.77
C SER A 73 -11.18 6.52 -33.29
N LYS A 74 -11.76 5.52 -33.97
CA LYS A 74 -11.56 4.11 -33.61
C LYS A 74 -10.11 3.69 -33.79
N GLU A 75 -9.46 4.19 -34.83
CA GLU A 75 -8.07 3.93 -35.15
C GLU A 75 -7.14 4.52 -34.09
N GLY A 76 -7.42 5.75 -33.62
CA GLY A 76 -6.67 6.39 -32.54
C GLY A 76 -6.84 5.68 -31.20
N ILE A 77 -8.08 5.32 -30.83
CA ILE A 77 -8.37 4.51 -29.64
C ILE A 77 -7.54 3.23 -29.62
N ARG A 78 -7.47 2.54 -30.76
CA ARG A 78 -6.72 1.28 -30.86
C ARG A 78 -5.22 1.52 -30.70
N ALA A 79 -4.68 2.53 -31.38
CA ALA A 79 -3.26 2.88 -31.25
C ALA A 79 -2.90 3.25 -29.80
N ASP A 80 -3.72 4.08 -29.14
CA ASP A 80 -3.50 4.46 -27.74
C ASP A 80 -3.51 3.24 -26.81
N LEU A 81 -4.46 2.30 -26.98
CA LEU A 81 -4.53 1.09 -26.15
C LEU A 81 -3.38 0.11 -26.40
N GLU A 82 -2.92 -0.02 -27.64
CA GLU A 82 -1.72 -0.79 -28.01
C GLU A 82 -0.47 -0.20 -27.33
N ASP A 83 -0.36 1.13 -27.33
CA ASP A 83 0.71 1.88 -26.70
C ASP A 83 0.70 1.73 -25.17
N ILE A 84 -0.47 1.90 -24.53
CA ILE A 84 -0.70 1.71 -23.08
C ILE A 84 -0.21 0.32 -22.65
N LYS A 85 -0.56 -0.71 -23.41
CA LYS A 85 -0.11 -2.07 -23.15
C LYS A 85 1.39 -2.22 -23.36
N ARG A 86 1.94 -1.65 -24.43
CA ARG A 86 3.37 -1.74 -24.77
C ARG A 86 4.26 -1.11 -23.70
N VAL A 87 3.85 0.02 -23.13
CA VAL A 87 4.65 0.71 -22.09
C VAL A 87 4.41 0.16 -20.67
N GLY A 88 3.49 -0.80 -20.49
CA GLY A 88 3.27 -1.47 -19.22
C GLY A 88 2.30 -0.76 -18.26
N LEU A 89 1.42 0.12 -18.75
CA LEU A 89 0.34 0.67 -17.94
C LEU A 89 -0.70 -0.42 -17.63
N ALA A 90 -1.31 -0.35 -16.45
CA ALA A 90 -2.38 -1.27 -16.06
C ALA A 90 -3.69 -0.97 -16.80
N GLY A 91 -3.86 0.27 -17.23
CA GLY A 91 -5.09 0.75 -17.87
C GLY A 91 -5.22 2.26 -17.79
N VAL A 92 -6.43 2.74 -18.05
CA VAL A 92 -6.76 4.16 -18.11
C VAL A 92 -8.09 4.48 -17.46
N GLN A 93 -8.19 5.69 -16.93
CA GLN A 93 -9.44 6.31 -16.52
C GLN A 93 -9.88 7.23 -17.66
N LEU A 94 -10.98 6.86 -18.33
CA LEU A 94 -11.53 7.60 -19.46
C LEU A 94 -12.41 8.75 -18.97
N LEU A 95 -12.14 9.95 -19.47
CA LEU A 95 -12.96 11.14 -19.21
C LEU A 95 -13.31 11.82 -20.53
N ASP A 96 -14.60 11.96 -20.82
CA ASP A 96 -15.08 12.81 -21.91
C ASP A 96 -15.17 14.26 -21.41
N VAL A 97 -14.30 15.11 -21.93
CA VAL A 97 -14.13 16.50 -21.49
C VAL A 97 -14.43 17.43 -22.65
N SER A 98 -15.44 18.28 -22.45
CA SER A 98 -15.66 19.45 -23.29
C SER A 98 -15.09 20.70 -22.62
N MET A 99 -14.23 21.41 -23.34
CA MET A 99 -13.60 22.63 -22.85
C MET A 99 -13.74 23.76 -23.87
N ASP A 100 -14.38 24.85 -23.44
CA ASP A 100 -14.44 26.10 -24.19
C ASP A 100 -13.18 26.94 -23.94
N PHE A 101 -12.32 27.00 -24.96
CA PHE A 101 -11.12 27.85 -24.92
C PHE A 101 -11.43 29.33 -25.14
N SER A 102 -12.63 29.69 -25.59
CA SER A 102 -13.01 31.09 -25.85
C SER A 102 -12.94 31.95 -24.60
N ARG A 103 -13.21 31.35 -23.43
CA ARG A 103 -13.08 32.02 -22.13
C ARG A 103 -11.64 32.44 -21.78
N TRP A 104 -10.64 31.80 -22.38
CA TRP A 104 -9.22 32.11 -22.19
C TRP A 104 -8.58 32.84 -23.38
N SER A 105 -9.38 33.30 -24.34
CA SER A 105 -8.89 34.13 -25.46
C SER A 105 -8.33 35.47 -24.94
N PRO A 106 -7.24 36.01 -25.52
CA PRO A 106 -6.73 37.33 -25.18
C PRO A 106 -7.83 38.41 -25.17
N SER A 107 -8.76 38.37 -26.13
CA SER A 107 -9.90 39.29 -26.22
C SER A 107 -10.93 39.11 -25.09
N ALA A 108 -10.97 37.94 -24.45
CA ALA A 108 -11.83 37.66 -23.29
C ALA A 108 -11.15 38.02 -21.96
N MET A 109 -9.82 37.88 -21.88
CA MET A 109 -9.02 38.26 -20.71
C MET A 109 -8.95 39.77 -20.50
N ASP A 110 -8.81 40.52 -21.59
CA ASP A 110 -8.75 41.99 -21.58
C ASP A 110 -9.99 42.62 -20.93
N ARG A 111 -11.16 41.96 -21.02
CA ARG A 111 -12.39 42.44 -20.39
C ARG A 111 -12.47 42.27 -18.87
N LYS A 112 -11.60 41.48 -18.25
CA LYS A 112 -11.73 41.15 -16.81
C LYS A 112 -10.59 41.66 -15.93
N HIS A 113 -9.43 41.98 -16.49
CA HIS A 113 -8.27 42.47 -15.73
C HIS A 113 -7.64 43.63 -16.47
N GLY A 114 -7.96 44.86 -16.05
CA GLY A 114 -7.38 46.10 -16.57
C GLY A 114 -5.92 46.31 -16.16
N THR A 115 -5.08 45.29 -16.25
CA THR A 115 -3.63 45.39 -16.09
C THR A 115 -2.95 44.41 -17.04
N ASN A 116 -2.28 44.97 -18.04
CA ASN A 116 -1.69 44.27 -19.16
C ASN A 116 -0.43 43.49 -18.71
N MET A 117 -0.34 42.20 -19.01
CA MET A 117 0.85 41.37 -18.72
C MET A 117 2.08 41.78 -19.56
N SER A 118 1.90 42.70 -20.52
CA SER A 118 2.96 43.21 -21.40
C SER A 118 3.99 44.12 -20.71
N ASP A 119 3.81 44.47 -19.44
CA ASP A 119 4.78 45.30 -18.69
C ASP A 119 6.00 44.52 -18.17
N THR A 120 6.17 43.24 -18.54
CA THR A 120 7.30 42.42 -18.11
C THR A 120 8.34 42.25 -19.23
N PRO A 121 9.54 42.86 -19.17
CA PRO A 121 10.54 42.71 -20.20
C PRO A 121 11.32 41.40 -20.01
N SER A 122 10.81 40.28 -20.50
CA SER A 122 11.50 38.98 -20.45
C SER A 122 12.20 38.65 -21.76
N ARG A 123 13.33 39.33 -22.00
CA ARG A 123 14.34 38.95 -23.00
C ARG A 123 15.15 37.77 -22.47
N LYS A 124 14.81 36.52 -22.83
CA LYS A 124 15.80 35.41 -22.98
C LYS A 124 15.37 34.43 -24.08
N ARG A 125 15.96 34.61 -25.27
CA ARG A 125 16.09 33.56 -26.28
C ARG A 125 16.94 32.43 -25.71
N ARG A 126 16.41 31.20 -25.69
CA ARG A 126 17.22 29.99 -25.53
C ARG A 126 17.32 29.34 -26.91
N VAL A 127 18.49 29.49 -27.51
CA VAL A 127 18.91 28.81 -28.73
C VAL A 127 19.56 27.50 -28.26
N TRP A 128 19.17 26.37 -28.84
CA TRP A 128 19.93 25.13 -28.74
C TRP A 128 20.47 24.76 -30.11
N ALA A 129 21.69 24.23 -30.10
CA ALA A 129 22.51 23.78 -31.22
C ALA A 129 22.06 22.43 -31.77
#